data_AF-A0A0D3IFS1-F1
#
_entry.id   AF-A0A0D3IFS1-F1
#
_cell.length_a   1.000
_cell.length_b   1.000
_cell.length_c   1.000
_cell.angle_alpha   90.00
_cell.angle_beta   90.00
_cell.angle_gamma   90.00
#
_symmetry.space_group_name_H-M   'P 1'
#
loop_
_entity.id
_entity.type
_entity.pdbx_description
1 polymer ?
#
loop_
_entity_poly.entity_id
_entity_poly.type
_entity_poly.pdbx_seq_one_letter_code
_entity_poly.pdbx_strand_id
1 'polypeptide(L)'
;MNDNVFLPASELREKYDDYEGLVDEINEAVGTTLGDAFQVAVGEDPGGQPRAQNKWINMVLQELYVRMSTIGVVIGISIAFVVLVLSTRNLLAASISVLSIACALVTVIGITVAMGWELGSSEAICLMTLTGFAVDYVVHLSHSYMESTSHSPLERTHDALRDMGISVFWGMLTSFVAALALASCQLQFLSKFGYFFLLTITFAYLWAVLFLMPLLATVGPRSSPADGRAVPHTPYNSNTTRRKVPDAIEVA
;
A
#
# COMPACT_ATOMS: atom_id res chain seq x y z
N MET A 1 28.54 -30.23 -35.49
CA MET A 1 27.80 -31.23 -34.71
C MET A 1 28.49 -31.31 -33.35
N ASN A 2 28.00 -30.51 -32.40
CA ASN A 2 28.46 -30.54 -31.01
C ASN A 2 27.49 -31.44 -30.27
N ASP A 3 27.88 -32.70 -30.06
CA ASP A 3 27.12 -33.61 -29.23
C ASP A 3 27.37 -33.22 -27.78
N ASN A 4 26.28 -32.96 -27.07
CA ASN A 4 26.24 -32.69 -25.64
C ASN A 4 26.69 -33.95 -24.88
N VAL A 5 28.01 -34.16 -24.80
CA VAL A 5 28.61 -35.21 -23.98
C VAL A 5 28.46 -34.79 -22.52
N PHE A 6 27.30 -35.11 -21.94
CA PHE A 6 27.20 -35.26 -20.51
C PHE A 6 28.19 -36.34 -20.09
N LEU A 7 29.12 -35.99 -19.20
CA LEU A 7 30.07 -36.93 -18.64
C LEU A 7 29.30 -38.10 -17.98
N PRO A 8 29.79 -39.34 -18.09
CA PRO A 8 29.14 -40.49 -17.44
C PRO A 8 28.97 -40.25 -15.93
N ALA A 9 27.88 -40.76 -15.36
CA ALA A 9 27.49 -40.48 -13.97
C ALA A 9 28.58 -40.83 -12.94
N SER A 10 29.48 -41.77 -13.25
CA SER A 10 30.63 -42.11 -12.42
C SER A 10 31.67 -40.97 -12.34
N GLU A 11 31.97 -40.30 -13.45
CA GLU A 11 32.90 -39.16 -13.48
C GLU A 11 32.26 -37.88 -12.91
N LEU A 12 30.94 -37.72 -13.11
CA LEU A 12 30.21 -36.61 -12.48
C LEU A 12 30.13 -36.76 -10.97
N ARG A 13 30.03 -37.99 -10.47
CA ARG A 13 29.99 -38.26 -9.03
C ARG A 13 31.31 -37.94 -8.35
N GLU A 14 32.43 -38.27 -8.97
CA GLU A 14 33.76 -37.88 -8.48
C GLU A 14 33.90 -36.35 -8.40
N LYS A 15 33.48 -35.62 -9.44
CA LYS A 15 33.49 -34.14 -9.41
C LYS A 15 32.49 -33.52 -8.43
N TYR A 16 31.37 -34.19 -8.19
CA TYR A 16 30.38 -33.77 -7.20
C TYR A 16 30.91 -33.98 -5.79
N ASP A 17 31.53 -35.12 -5.52
CA ASP A 17 32.13 -35.47 -4.24
C ASP A 17 33.33 -34.56 -3.93
N ASP A 18 34.15 -34.19 -4.93
CA ASP A 18 35.21 -33.18 -4.81
C ASP A 18 34.64 -31.78 -4.48
N TYR A 19 33.52 -31.42 -5.11
CA TYR A 19 32.85 -30.14 -4.85
C TYR A 19 32.24 -30.11 -3.45
N GLU A 20 31.58 -31.19 -3.00
CA GLU A 20 31.07 -31.27 -1.62
C GLU A 20 32.20 -31.29 -0.60
N GLY A 21 33.30 -31.99 -0.85
CA GLY A 21 34.47 -31.97 0.02
C GLY A 21 35.07 -30.57 0.16
N LEU A 22 35.16 -29.81 -0.93
CA LEU A 22 35.58 -28.41 -0.90
C LEU A 22 34.60 -27.53 -0.11
N VAL A 23 33.29 -27.74 -0.28
CA VAL A 23 32.25 -27.01 0.45
C VAL A 23 32.35 -27.30 1.95
N ASP A 24 32.55 -28.57 2.33
CA ASP A 24 32.71 -28.99 3.71
C ASP A 24 34.00 -28.44 4.34
N GLU A 25 35.11 -28.47 3.61
CA GLU A 25 36.39 -27.90 4.05
C GLU A 25 36.27 -26.39 4.27
N ILE A 26 35.60 -25.67 3.36
CA ILE A 26 35.33 -24.24 3.52
C ILE A 26 34.41 -23.99 4.72
N ASN A 27 33.35 -24.79 4.91
CA ASN A 27 32.43 -24.67 6.03
C ASN A 27 33.10 -24.96 7.38
N GLU A 28 34.05 -25.90 7.43
CA GLU A 28 34.83 -26.25 8.62
C GLU A 28 35.91 -25.20 8.92
N ALA A 29 36.62 -24.72 7.90
CA ALA A 29 37.70 -23.73 8.03
C ALA A 29 37.20 -22.34 8.46
N VAL A 30 35.98 -21.96 8.12
CA VAL A 30 35.39 -20.68 8.52
C VAL A 30 35.07 -20.63 10.02
N GLY A 31 34.88 -21.80 10.66
CA GLY A 31 34.65 -21.92 12.11
C GLY A 31 33.33 -21.28 12.58
N THR A 32 32.80 -21.77 13.71
CA THR A 32 31.57 -21.26 14.35
C THR A 32 31.67 -19.81 14.83
N THR A 33 32.85 -19.20 14.75
CA THR A 33 33.16 -17.81 15.16
C THR A 33 32.51 -16.75 14.25
N LEU A 34 32.23 -17.08 12.98
CA LEU A 34 31.59 -16.18 12.00
C LEU A 34 30.10 -16.51 11.76
N GLY A 35 29.59 -17.59 12.37
CA GLY A 35 28.19 -18.05 12.28
C GLY A 35 27.77 -18.44 10.87
N ASP A 36 26.55 -18.99 10.72
CA ASP A 36 25.93 -19.41 9.45
C ASP A 36 25.89 -18.34 8.33
N ALA A 37 26.41 -17.14 8.57
CA ALA A 37 26.47 -16.01 7.66
C ALA A 37 27.15 -16.37 6.33
N PHE A 38 28.34 -16.98 6.35
CA PHE A 38 29.09 -17.28 5.12
C PHE A 38 28.91 -18.69 4.57
N GLN A 39 28.11 -19.52 5.26
CA GLN A 39 27.76 -20.83 4.74
C GLN A 39 26.93 -20.64 3.48
N VAL A 40 27.37 -21.23 2.36
CA VAL A 40 26.47 -21.62 1.27
C VAL A 40 25.59 -22.70 1.88
N ALA A 41 24.61 -22.32 2.69
CA ALA A 41 23.69 -23.27 3.27
C ALA A 41 22.92 -23.82 2.08
N VAL A 42 23.28 -25.02 1.64
CA VAL A 42 22.40 -25.87 0.86
C VAL A 42 21.28 -26.24 1.82
N GLY A 43 20.34 -25.32 2.02
CA GLY A 43 19.16 -25.55 2.84
C GLY A 43 18.20 -26.42 2.05
N GLU A 44 17.81 -27.56 2.61
CA GLU A 44 16.69 -28.34 2.08
C GLU A 44 15.38 -27.57 2.30
N ASP A 45 14.66 -27.29 1.21
CA ASP A 45 13.24 -26.94 1.30
C ASP A 45 12.45 -28.04 2.05
N PRO A 46 11.23 -27.78 2.55
CA PRO A 46 10.31 -28.82 3.02
C PRO A 46 10.02 -29.94 1.99
N GLY A 47 10.48 -29.79 0.75
CA GLY A 47 10.44 -30.78 -0.33
C GLY A 47 11.81 -31.37 -0.74
N GLY A 48 12.85 -31.23 0.08
CA GLY A 48 14.16 -31.88 -0.12
C GLY A 48 14.98 -31.34 -1.30
N GLN A 49 14.69 -30.14 -1.79
CA GLN A 49 15.44 -29.52 -2.87
C GLN A 49 16.61 -28.70 -2.29
N PRO A 50 17.86 -28.94 -2.71
CA PRO A 50 19.02 -28.17 -2.27
C PRO A 50 18.95 -26.75 -2.82
N ARG A 51 18.72 -25.75 -1.96
CA ARG A 51 18.84 -24.33 -2.31
C ARG A 51 20.15 -23.79 -1.76
N ALA A 52 21.05 -23.34 -2.63
CA ALA A 52 22.20 -22.54 -2.22
C ALA A 52 21.69 -21.19 -1.69
N GLN A 53 21.52 -21.08 -0.37
CA GLN A 53 21.10 -19.87 0.32
C GLN A 53 22.21 -19.34 1.23
N ASN A 54 22.83 -18.26 0.80
CA ASN A 54 23.75 -17.49 1.65
C ASN A 54 22.92 -16.72 2.68
N LYS A 55 22.87 -17.19 3.92
CA LYS A 55 22.13 -16.53 5.01
C LYS A 55 22.58 -15.09 5.23
N TRP A 56 23.88 -14.78 5.04
CA TRP A 56 24.38 -13.39 5.07
C TRP A 56 23.77 -12.53 3.97
N ILE A 57 23.65 -13.03 2.73
CA ILE A 57 23.03 -12.27 1.65
C ILE A 57 21.56 -12.00 1.98
N ASN A 58 20.83 -13.00 2.47
CA ASN A 58 19.43 -12.81 2.87
C ASN A 58 19.30 -11.82 4.04
N MET A 59 20.20 -11.89 5.03
CA MET A 59 20.23 -10.94 6.16
C MET A 59 20.51 -9.51 5.67
N VAL A 60 21.52 -9.31 4.82
CA VAL A 60 21.86 -8.00 4.25
C VAL A 60 20.71 -7.48 3.40
N LEU A 61 20.06 -8.33 2.60
CA LEU A 61 18.90 -7.94 1.81
C LEU A 61 17.71 -7.56 2.68
N GLN A 62 17.39 -8.34 3.73
CA GLN A 62 16.32 -8.01 4.67
C GLN A 62 16.60 -6.69 5.41
N GLU A 63 17.84 -6.47 5.85
CA GLU A 63 18.25 -5.20 6.47
C GLU A 63 18.05 -4.03 5.50
N LEU A 64 18.48 -4.19 4.24
CA LEU A 64 18.29 -3.18 3.20
C LEU A 64 16.80 -2.92 2.93
N TYR A 65 15.98 -3.95 2.83
CA TYR A 65 14.54 -3.82 2.58
C TYR A 65 13.84 -3.07 3.71
N VAL A 66 14.13 -3.40 4.96
CA VAL A 66 13.58 -2.71 6.14
C VAL A 66 14.04 -1.25 6.15
N ARG A 67 15.33 -1.00 5.92
CA ARG A 67 15.90 0.35 5.93
C ARG A 67 15.29 1.23 4.83
N MET A 68 15.23 0.73 3.60
CA MET A 68 14.66 1.47 2.47
C MET A 68 13.16 1.70 2.65
N SER A 69 12.42 0.69 3.09
CA SER A 69 10.98 0.82 3.35
C SER A 69 10.69 1.84 4.44
N THR A 70 11.43 1.78 5.56
CA THR A 70 11.26 2.73 6.68
C THR A 70 11.58 4.17 6.25
N ILE A 71 12.70 4.39 5.55
CA ILE A 71 13.05 5.71 5.03
C ILE A 71 11.98 6.21 4.05
N GLY A 72 11.52 5.35 3.13
CA GLY A 72 10.47 5.68 2.16
C GLY A 72 9.16 6.06 2.82
N VAL A 73 8.71 5.32 3.83
CA VAL A 73 7.50 5.61 4.60
C VAL A 73 7.63 6.92 5.36
N VAL A 74 8.77 7.17 6.04
CA VAL A 74 9.01 8.42 6.78
C VAL A 74 9.00 9.64 5.84
N ILE A 75 9.67 9.54 4.69
CA ILE A 75 9.66 10.60 3.66
C ILE A 75 8.25 10.79 3.12
N GLY A 76 7.54 9.70 2.81
CA GLY A 76 6.16 9.74 2.31
C GLY A 76 5.20 10.42 3.28
N ILE A 77 5.24 10.06 4.56
CA ILE A 77 4.44 10.71 5.61
C ILE A 77 4.82 12.19 5.78
N SER A 78 6.11 12.52 5.71
CA SER A 78 6.58 13.91 5.83
C SER A 78 6.05 14.78 4.68
N ILE A 79 6.12 14.29 3.45
CA ILE A 79 5.57 14.97 2.27
C ILE A 79 4.05 15.07 2.38
N ALA A 80 3.37 13.98 2.79
CA ALA A 80 1.93 13.97 2.99
C ALA A 80 1.48 15.01 4.03
N PHE A 81 2.21 15.15 5.14
CA PHE A 81 1.92 16.17 6.13
C PHE A 81 2.00 17.58 5.53
N VAL A 82 3.05 17.88 4.75
CA VAL A 82 3.18 19.18 4.07
C VAL A 82 2.03 19.41 3.10
N VAL A 83 1.69 18.43 2.26
CA VAL A 83 0.59 18.53 1.29
C VAL A 83 -0.76 18.72 2.00
N LEU A 84 -1.02 17.99 3.08
CA LEU A 84 -2.25 18.11 3.87
C LEU A 84 -2.34 19.46 4.57
N VAL A 85 -1.25 20.00 5.12
CA VAL A 85 -1.24 21.34 5.71
C VAL A 85 -1.53 22.40 4.66
N LEU A 86 -0.95 22.29 3.47
CA LEU A 86 -1.19 23.23 2.36
C LEU A 86 -2.62 23.14 1.82
N SER A 87 -3.16 21.93 1.69
CA SER A 87 -4.51 21.67 1.17
C SER A 87 -5.60 22.12 2.16
N THR A 88 -5.44 21.78 3.43
CA THR A 88 -6.45 21.98 4.47
C THR A 88 -6.33 23.36 5.13
N ARG A 89 -5.15 24.01 5.07
CA ARG A 89 -4.83 25.27 5.79
C ARG A 89 -5.14 25.24 7.30
N ASN A 90 -5.20 24.05 7.88
CA ASN A 90 -5.48 23.85 9.29
C ASN A 90 -4.63 22.68 9.82
N LEU A 91 -3.79 22.98 10.82
CA LEU A 91 -2.88 21.99 11.42
C LEU A 91 -3.61 20.86 12.13
N LEU A 92 -4.77 21.14 12.74
CA LEU A 92 -5.54 20.12 13.45
C LEU A 92 -6.08 19.07 12.48
N ALA A 93 -6.75 19.49 11.41
CA ALA A 93 -7.28 18.55 10.42
C ALA A 93 -6.15 17.81 9.68
N ALA A 94 -5.04 18.48 9.36
CA ALA A 94 -3.86 17.81 8.80
C ALA A 94 -3.26 16.74 9.75
N SER A 95 -3.19 17.03 11.06
CA SER A 95 -2.69 16.05 12.05
C SER A 95 -3.61 14.83 12.20
N ILE A 96 -4.93 15.04 12.16
CA ILE A 96 -5.93 13.96 12.18
C ILE A 96 -5.81 13.09 10.93
N SER A 97 -5.63 13.71 9.76
CA SER A 97 -5.39 13.02 8.49
C SER A 97 -4.13 12.15 8.53
N VAL A 98 -3.00 12.68 9.02
CA VAL A 98 -1.77 11.90 9.17
C VAL A 98 -1.91 10.77 10.18
N LEU A 99 -2.64 10.98 11.27
CA LEU A 99 -2.95 9.91 12.22
C LEU A 99 -3.75 8.79 11.55
N SER A 100 -4.75 9.12 10.73
CA SER A 100 -5.51 8.12 9.97
C SER A 100 -4.63 7.32 9.00
N ILE A 101 -3.69 7.99 8.33
CA ILE A 101 -2.72 7.33 7.44
C ILE A 101 -1.86 6.36 8.25
N ALA A 102 -1.30 6.79 9.38
CA ALA A 102 -0.48 5.95 10.24
C ALA A 102 -1.24 4.71 10.75
N CYS A 103 -2.50 4.87 11.17
CA CYS A 103 -3.34 3.74 11.59
C CYS A 103 -3.60 2.75 10.44
N ALA A 104 -3.80 3.24 9.21
CA ALA A 104 -3.94 2.39 8.04
C ALA A 104 -2.65 1.58 7.76
N LEU A 105 -1.49 2.24 7.83
CA LEU A 105 -0.19 1.59 7.65
C LEU A 105 0.05 0.48 8.68
N VAL A 106 -0.15 0.80 9.96
CA VAL A 106 0.01 -0.15 11.06
C VAL A 106 -0.93 -1.33 10.91
N THR A 107 -2.16 -1.12 10.44
CA THR A 107 -3.13 -2.20 10.24
C THR A 107 -2.69 -3.15 9.12
N VAL A 108 -2.23 -2.63 7.98
CA VAL A 108 -1.78 -3.48 6.86
C VAL A 108 -0.50 -4.23 7.22
N ILE A 109 0.45 -3.56 7.91
CA ILE A 109 1.65 -4.23 8.45
C ILE A 109 1.24 -5.31 9.47
N GLY A 110 0.30 -5.02 10.36
CA GLY A 110 -0.17 -5.98 11.36
C GLY A 110 -0.84 -7.21 10.74
N ILE A 111 -1.67 -7.02 9.71
CA ILE A 111 -2.33 -8.13 9.00
C ILE A 111 -1.31 -8.98 8.23
N THR A 112 -0.35 -8.34 7.56
CA THR A 112 0.67 -9.06 6.78
C THR A 112 1.58 -9.89 7.68
N VAL A 113 1.97 -9.37 8.85
CA VAL A 113 2.69 -10.13 9.88
C VAL A 113 1.80 -11.25 10.45
N ALA A 114 0.52 -11.01 10.70
CA ALA A 114 -0.41 -12.03 11.21
C ALA A 114 -0.65 -13.17 10.22
N MET A 115 -0.54 -12.91 8.91
CA MET A 115 -0.57 -13.94 7.86
C MET A 115 0.75 -14.74 7.77
N GLY A 116 1.75 -14.42 8.59
CA GLY A 116 3.05 -15.08 8.59
C GLY A 116 3.90 -14.76 7.37
N TRP A 117 3.65 -13.63 6.70
CA TRP A 117 4.42 -13.23 5.53
C TRP A 117 5.74 -12.60 5.96
N GLU A 118 6.84 -13.10 5.41
CA GLU A 118 8.16 -12.53 5.63
C GLU A 118 8.36 -11.25 4.81
N LEU A 119 9.09 -10.28 5.36
CA LEU A 119 9.44 -9.06 4.65
C LEU A 119 10.47 -9.36 3.55
N GLY A 120 9.98 -9.47 2.32
CA GLY A 120 10.79 -9.58 1.12
C GLY A 120 10.94 -8.26 0.37
N SER A 121 11.53 -8.35 -0.83
CA SER A 121 11.70 -7.21 -1.73
C SER A 121 10.36 -6.65 -2.23
N SER A 122 9.40 -7.53 -2.52
CA SER A 122 8.03 -7.14 -2.93
C SER A 122 7.34 -6.34 -1.84
N GLU A 123 7.37 -6.85 -0.61
CA GLU A 123 6.68 -6.30 0.55
C GLU A 123 7.23 -4.91 0.88
N ALA A 124 8.54 -4.70 0.81
CA ALA A 124 9.17 -3.40 1.03
C ALA A 124 8.67 -2.33 0.05
N ILE A 125 8.56 -2.67 -1.24
CA ILE A 125 8.02 -1.77 -2.28
C ILE A 125 6.53 -1.52 -2.05
N CYS A 126 5.79 -2.55 -1.68
CA CYS A 126 4.37 -2.42 -1.39
C CYS A 126 4.12 -1.51 -0.18
N LEU A 127 4.91 -1.59 0.88
CA LEU A 127 4.79 -0.72 2.06
C LEU A 127 5.01 0.76 1.73
N MET A 128 5.96 1.05 0.83
CA MET A 128 6.15 2.42 0.32
C MET A 128 4.93 2.87 -0.50
N THR A 129 4.40 2.00 -1.35
CA THR A 129 3.27 2.33 -2.23
C THR A 129 1.95 2.47 -1.45
N LEU A 130 1.77 1.65 -0.41
CA LEU A 130 0.67 1.73 0.56
C LEU A 130 0.56 3.12 1.19
N THR A 131 1.69 3.76 1.48
CA THR A 131 1.69 5.15 1.99
C THR A 131 1.08 6.10 0.97
N GLY A 132 1.37 5.94 -0.32
CA GLY A 132 0.75 6.75 -1.39
C GLY A 132 -0.76 6.54 -1.48
N PHE A 133 -1.23 5.29 -1.54
CA PHE A 133 -2.66 4.98 -1.59
C PHE A 133 -3.44 5.52 -0.38
N ALA A 134 -2.87 5.41 0.82
CA ALA A 134 -3.47 5.96 2.03
C ALA A 134 -3.58 7.50 1.98
N VAL A 135 -2.55 8.17 1.45
CA VAL A 135 -2.53 9.63 1.32
C VAL A 135 -3.55 10.12 0.30
N ASP A 136 -3.68 9.47 -0.86
CA ASP A 136 -4.62 9.89 -1.91
C ASP A 136 -6.06 9.91 -1.39
N TYR A 137 -6.50 8.83 -0.73
CA TYR A 137 -7.85 8.77 -0.18
C TYR A 137 -8.08 9.84 0.89
N VAL A 138 -7.12 10.03 1.79
CA VAL A 138 -7.23 10.97 2.90
C VAL A 138 -7.19 12.44 2.43
N VAL A 139 -6.37 12.76 1.44
CA VAL A 139 -6.23 14.13 0.90
C VAL A 139 -7.51 14.57 0.19
N HIS A 140 -8.07 13.74 -0.71
CA HIS A 140 -9.31 14.09 -1.42
C HIS A 140 -10.48 14.34 -0.47
N LEU A 141 -10.61 13.45 0.51
CA LEU A 141 -11.64 13.49 1.54
C LEU A 141 -11.47 14.68 2.49
N SER A 142 -10.25 14.92 3.00
CA SER A 142 -9.95 16.06 3.87
C SER A 142 -10.08 17.40 3.14
N HIS A 143 -9.69 17.46 1.87
CA HIS A 143 -9.82 18.68 1.07
C HIS A 143 -11.30 19.03 0.85
N SER A 144 -12.11 18.05 0.47
CA SER A 144 -13.56 18.22 0.29
C SER A 144 -14.26 18.68 1.59
N TYR A 145 -13.85 18.13 2.75
CA TYR A 145 -14.33 18.59 4.06
C TYR A 145 -14.03 20.08 4.30
N MET A 146 -12.84 20.54 3.92
CA MET A 146 -12.44 21.94 4.09
C MET A 146 -13.13 22.89 3.11
N GLU A 147 -13.49 22.41 1.92
CA GLU A 147 -14.21 23.20 0.91
C GLU A 147 -15.70 23.37 1.26
N SER A 148 -16.31 22.45 2.01
CA SER A 148 -17.71 22.60 2.46
C SER A 148 -17.89 23.85 3.32
N THR A 149 -18.92 24.64 2.96
CA THR A 149 -19.32 25.89 3.63
C THR A 149 -20.23 25.68 4.83
N SER A 150 -20.57 24.43 5.16
CA SER A 150 -21.53 24.10 6.22
C SER A 150 -21.02 24.51 7.60
N HIS A 151 -21.95 24.91 8.49
CA HIS A 151 -21.62 25.38 9.83
C HIS A 151 -21.30 24.26 10.82
N SER A 152 -21.97 23.12 10.67
CA SER A 152 -21.77 21.97 11.55
C SER A 152 -20.70 21.02 11.00
N PRO A 153 -19.73 20.55 11.81
CA PRO A 153 -18.74 19.57 11.37
C PRO A 153 -19.34 18.27 10.81
N LEU A 154 -20.51 17.88 11.31
CA LEU A 154 -21.24 16.71 10.83
C LEU A 154 -21.77 16.92 9.39
N GLU A 155 -22.37 18.07 9.12
CA GLU A 155 -22.89 18.40 7.80
C GLU A 155 -21.76 18.60 6.78
N ARG A 156 -20.64 19.20 7.19
CA ARG A 156 -19.42 19.25 6.36
C ARG A 156 -18.91 17.87 5.96
N THR A 157 -18.92 16.93 6.90
CA THR A 157 -18.51 15.55 6.65
C THR A 157 -19.48 14.88 5.68
N HIS A 158 -20.78 15.08 5.87
CA HIS A 158 -21.81 14.57 4.98
C HIS A 158 -21.67 15.12 3.55
N ASP A 159 -21.44 16.42 3.41
CA ASP A 159 -21.22 17.07 2.11
C ASP A 159 -19.93 16.54 1.46
N ALA A 160 -18.86 16.39 2.22
CA ALA A 160 -17.61 15.84 1.71
C ALA A 160 -17.76 14.42 1.17
N LEU A 161 -18.50 13.55 1.87
CA LEU A 161 -18.84 12.21 1.38
C LEU A 161 -19.75 12.26 0.15
N ARG A 162 -20.71 13.18 0.12
CA ARG A 162 -21.64 13.32 -1.00
C ARG A 162 -20.92 13.72 -2.28
N ASP A 163 -20.00 14.67 -2.19
CA ASP A 163 -19.33 15.24 -3.35
C ASP A 163 -18.13 14.39 -3.79
N MET A 164 -17.31 13.94 -2.83
CA MET A 164 -16.05 13.24 -3.13
C MET A 164 -16.13 11.73 -2.91
N GLY A 165 -17.05 11.23 -2.09
CA GLY A 165 -17.13 9.82 -1.72
C GLY A 165 -17.37 8.90 -2.90
N ILE A 166 -18.26 9.27 -3.84
CA ILE A 166 -18.50 8.45 -5.03
C ILE A 166 -17.27 8.41 -5.95
N SER A 167 -16.56 9.53 -6.11
CA SER A 167 -15.35 9.61 -6.92
C SER A 167 -14.24 8.73 -6.35
N VAL A 168 -14.00 8.83 -5.04
CA VAL A 168 -12.98 8.03 -4.34
C VAL A 168 -13.34 6.54 -4.34
N PHE A 169 -14.62 6.19 -4.20
CA PHE A 169 -15.08 4.80 -4.27
C PHE A 169 -14.82 4.18 -5.65
N TRP A 170 -15.13 4.89 -6.74
CA TRP A 170 -14.81 4.40 -8.09
C TRP A 170 -13.30 4.32 -8.34
N GLY A 171 -12.51 5.27 -7.82
CA GLY A 171 -11.05 5.21 -7.87
C GLY A 171 -10.48 4.00 -7.12
N MET A 172 -11.04 3.69 -5.95
CA MET A 172 -10.73 2.48 -5.19
C MET A 172 -11.11 1.22 -5.96
N LEU A 173 -12.32 1.16 -6.52
CA LEU A 173 -12.83 -0.02 -7.22
C LEU A 173 -12.00 -0.36 -8.47
N THR A 174 -11.61 0.64 -9.25
CA THR A 174 -10.76 0.42 -10.43
C THR A 174 -9.39 -0.13 -10.04
N SER A 175 -8.79 0.41 -8.97
CA SER A 175 -7.52 -0.07 -8.40
C SER A 175 -7.65 -1.49 -7.83
N PHE A 176 -8.78 -1.78 -7.16
CA PHE A 176 -9.08 -3.09 -6.61
C PHE A 176 -9.21 -4.16 -7.71
N VAL A 177 -9.94 -3.86 -8.78
CA VAL A 177 -10.08 -4.76 -9.93
C VAL A 177 -8.73 -5.00 -10.61
N ALA A 178 -7.90 -3.96 -10.75
CA ALA A 178 -6.54 -4.09 -11.28
C ALA A 178 -5.66 -4.99 -10.40
N ALA A 179 -5.71 -4.81 -9.08
CA ALA A 179 -4.99 -5.65 -8.12
C ALA A 179 -5.48 -7.11 -8.13
N LEU A 180 -6.78 -7.34 -8.36
CA LEU A 180 -7.35 -8.68 -8.48
C LEU A 180 -6.89 -9.40 -9.76
N ALA A 181 -6.82 -8.67 -10.87
CA ALA A 181 -6.24 -9.18 -12.11
C ALA A 181 -4.76 -9.55 -11.92
N LEU A 182 -4.01 -8.72 -11.18
CA LEU A 182 -2.61 -8.97 -10.84
C LEU A 182 -2.43 -10.19 -9.92
N ALA A 183 -3.32 -10.34 -8.93
CA ALA A 183 -3.34 -11.51 -8.04
C ALA A 183 -3.58 -12.82 -8.82
N SER A 184 -4.28 -12.76 -9.95
CA SER A 184 -4.56 -13.91 -10.84
C SER A 184 -3.41 -14.25 -11.81
N CYS A 185 -2.26 -13.55 -11.71
CA CYS A 185 -1.12 -13.80 -12.57
C CYS A 185 -0.43 -15.14 -12.23
N GLN A 186 0.06 -15.86 -13.26
CA GLN A 186 0.78 -17.13 -13.10
C GLN A 186 2.14 -16.96 -12.42
N LEU A 187 2.74 -15.76 -12.51
CA LEU A 187 4.01 -15.46 -11.86
C LEU A 187 3.79 -15.31 -10.35
N GLN A 188 4.34 -16.25 -9.59
CA GLN A 188 4.21 -16.33 -8.12
C GLN A 188 4.54 -15.00 -7.41
N PHE A 189 5.54 -14.28 -7.90
CA PHE A 189 5.91 -12.96 -7.40
C PHE A 189 4.80 -11.91 -7.60
N LEU A 190 4.22 -11.83 -8.80
CA LEU A 190 3.17 -10.87 -9.13
C LEU A 190 1.85 -11.22 -8.42
N SER A 191 1.55 -12.51 -8.26
CA SER A 191 0.35 -12.95 -7.53
C SER A 191 0.38 -12.51 -6.06
N LYS A 192 1.48 -12.79 -5.35
CA LYS A 192 1.68 -12.34 -3.96
C LYS A 192 1.59 -10.83 -3.82
N PHE A 193 2.24 -10.11 -4.73
CA PHE A 193 2.17 -8.65 -4.81
C PHE A 193 0.73 -8.16 -5.00
N GLY A 194 -0.05 -8.79 -5.90
CA GLY A 194 -1.47 -8.47 -6.11
C GLY A 194 -2.32 -8.62 -4.86
N TYR A 195 -2.15 -9.72 -4.10
CA TYR A 195 -2.85 -9.91 -2.82
C TYR A 195 -2.51 -8.84 -1.79
N PHE A 196 -1.23 -8.42 -1.73
CA PHE A 196 -0.83 -7.31 -0.86
C PHE A 196 -1.52 -5.99 -1.26
N PHE A 197 -1.58 -5.68 -2.56
CA PHE A 197 -2.27 -4.48 -3.05
C PHE A 197 -3.76 -4.49 -2.75
N LEU A 198 -4.42 -5.64 -2.87
CA LEU A 198 -5.82 -5.79 -2.50
C LEU A 198 -6.06 -5.42 -1.02
N LEU A 199 -5.26 -5.99 -0.11
CA LEU A 199 -5.32 -5.63 1.31
C LEU A 199 -5.08 -4.14 1.53
N THR A 200 -4.03 -3.60 0.91
CA THR A 200 -3.65 -2.19 0.98
C THR A 200 -4.78 -1.26 0.57
N ILE A 201 -5.36 -1.46 -0.61
CA ILE A 201 -6.42 -0.62 -1.17
C ILE A 201 -7.67 -0.67 -0.29
N THR A 202 -8.09 -1.86 0.12
CA THR A 202 -9.28 -2.04 0.96
C THR A 202 -9.11 -1.39 2.32
N PHE A 203 -8.02 -1.68 3.05
CA PHE A 203 -7.83 -1.12 4.39
C PHE A 203 -7.54 0.38 4.36
N ALA A 204 -6.77 0.89 3.40
CA ALA A 204 -6.54 2.33 3.25
C ALA A 204 -7.86 3.08 3.04
N TYR A 205 -8.76 2.57 2.19
CA TYR A 205 -10.08 3.15 1.98
C TYR A 205 -10.96 3.06 3.24
N LEU A 206 -10.98 1.91 3.92
CA LEU A 206 -11.76 1.73 5.15
C LEU A 206 -11.33 2.70 6.24
N TRP A 207 -10.03 2.90 6.47
CA TRP A 207 -9.55 3.88 7.44
C TRP A 207 -9.90 5.32 7.00
N ALA A 208 -9.79 5.64 5.71
CA ALA A 208 -10.14 6.97 5.21
C ALA A 208 -11.64 7.30 5.32
N VAL A 209 -12.54 6.31 5.23
CA VAL A 209 -13.99 6.55 5.33
C VAL A 209 -14.54 6.30 6.73
N LEU A 210 -14.12 5.22 7.41
CA LEU A 210 -14.69 4.82 8.70
C LEU A 210 -13.99 5.45 9.90
N PHE A 211 -12.74 5.87 9.78
CA PHE A 211 -12.01 6.49 10.88
C PHE A 211 -11.86 8.00 10.69
N LEU A 212 -11.29 8.44 9.56
CA LEU A 212 -11.05 9.87 9.30
C LEU A 212 -12.34 10.69 9.32
N MET A 213 -13.39 10.25 8.60
CA MET A 213 -14.61 11.06 8.45
C MET A 213 -15.37 11.25 9.76
N PRO A 214 -15.65 10.22 10.58
CA PRO A 214 -16.25 10.42 11.90
C PRO A 214 -15.36 11.23 12.85
N LEU A 215 -14.04 11.11 12.73
CA LEU A 215 -13.10 11.88 13.55
C LEU A 215 -13.10 13.37 13.16
N LEU A 216 -13.18 13.69 11.87
CA LEU A 216 -13.41 15.06 11.38
C LEU A 216 -14.81 15.59 11.74
N ALA A 217 -15.83 14.73 11.79
CA ALA A 217 -17.16 15.13 12.23
C ALA A 217 -17.24 15.51 13.72
N THR A 218 -16.34 14.96 14.55
CA THR A 218 -16.36 15.18 16.02
C THR A 218 -15.34 16.24 16.46
N VAL A 219 -14.13 16.19 15.92
CA VAL A 219 -12.98 17.03 16.34
C VAL A 219 -12.60 18.06 15.27
N GLY A 220 -13.14 17.97 14.06
CA GLY A 220 -12.77 18.83 12.94
C GLY A 220 -13.07 20.32 13.18
N PRO A 221 -12.32 21.20 12.50
CA PRO A 221 -12.44 22.64 12.67
C PRO A 221 -13.83 23.14 12.28
N ARG A 222 -14.45 23.92 13.17
CA ARG A 222 -15.72 24.60 12.92
C ARG A 222 -15.47 25.80 12.02
N SER A 223 -16.36 26.06 11.06
CA SER A 223 -16.31 27.29 10.28
C SER A 223 -16.62 28.48 11.21
N SER A 224 -15.75 29.49 11.15
CA SER A 224 -15.96 30.73 11.91
C SER A 224 -16.93 31.63 11.13
N PRO A 225 -17.90 32.30 11.76
CA PRO A 225 -18.89 33.15 11.07
C PRO A 225 -18.30 34.31 10.24
N ALA A 226 -17.00 34.58 10.37
CA ALA A 226 -16.28 35.62 9.65
C ALA A 226 -15.71 35.17 8.29
N ASP A 227 -15.84 33.89 7.91
CA ASP A 227 -15.44 33.43 6.58
C ASP A 227 -16.52 33.82 5.56
N GLY A 228 -16.26 34.88 4.78
CA GLY A 228 -17.16 35.45 3.77
C GLY A 228 -17.47 34.54 2.56
N ARG A 229 -17.29 33.23 2.71
CA ARG A 229 -17.59 32.18 1.74
C ARG A 229 -18.94 31.50 1.99
N ALA A 230 -19.67 31.89 3.04
CA ALA A 230 -21.02 31.41 3.30
C ALA A 230 -22.00 31.86 2.20
N VAL A 231 -22.10 31.08 1.13
CA VAL A 231 -23.24 31.15 0.21
C VAL A 231 -24.43 30.55 0.97
N PRO A 232 -25.60 31.21 0.99
CA PRO A 232 -26.78 30.65 1.66
C PRO A 232 -27.08 29.26 1.10
N HIS A 233 -27.18 28.26 1.97
CA HIS A 233 -27.69 26.94 1.60
C HIS A 233 -29.09 27.11 0.99
N THR A 234 -29.17 27.06 -0.34
CA THR A 234 -30.45 26.81 -0.99
C THR A 234 -30.75 25.33 -0.80
N PRO A 235 -31.87 24.95 -0.17
CA PRO A 235 -32.23 23.55 -0.01
C PRO A 235 -32.28 22.89 -1.39
N TYR A 236 -31.62 21.75 -1.52
CA TYR A 236 -31.59 20.94 -2.75
C TYR A 236 -33.02 20.60 -3.15
N ASN A 237 -33.54 21.33 -4.14
CA ASN A 237 -34.86 21.10 -4.71
C ASN A 237 -34.72 20.07 -5.84
N SER A 238 -35.16 18.84 -5.59
CA SER A 238 -35.16 17.74 -6.58
C SER A 238 -36.04 18.01 -7.81
N ASN A 239 -36.73 19.15 -7.89
CA ASN A 239 -37.62 19.48 -9.01
C ASN A 239 -36.95 20.24 -10.17
N THR A 240 -35.68 20.67 -10.06
CA THR A 240 -35.00 21.46 -11.11
C THR A 240 -34.42 20.65 -12.26
N THR A 241 -34.42 19.31 -12.21
CA THR A 241 -34.09 18.46 -13.37
C THR A 241 -35.27 18.24 -14.32
N ARG A 242 -36.47 18.74 -14.00
CA ARG A 242 -37.57 18.80 -14.97
C ARG A 242 -37.38 20.01 -15.91
N ARG A 243 -36.26 20.07 -16.63
CA ARG A 243 -36.19 20.91 -17.84
C ARG A 243 -37.29 20.41 -18.77
N LYS A 244 -38.30 21.25 -19.03
CA LYS A 244 -39.22 21.08 -20.15
C LYS A 244 -38.37 20.81 -21.39
N VAL A 245 -38.47 19.60 -21.93
CA VAL A 245 -38.10 19.35 -23.33
C VAL A 245 -39.07 20.22 -24.13
N PRO A 246 -38.62 21.21 -24.92
CA PRO A 246 -39.52 21.94 -25.79
C PRO A 246 -40.11 20.96 -26.81
N ASP A 247 -41.43 20.84 -26.84
CA ASP A 247 -42.17 20.18 -27.91
C ASP A 247 -41.87 20.93 -29.21
N ALA A 248 -40.89 20.44 -29.96
CA ALA A 248 -40.53 20.98 -31.27
C ALA A 248 -40.55 19.86 -32.30
N ILE A 249 -41.74 19.28 -32.52
CA ILE A 249 -42.11 18.59 -33.76
C ILE A 249 -43.60 18.85 -34.02
N GLU A 250 -43.92 20.02 -34.56
CA GLU A 250 -45.15 20.18 -35.34
C GLU A 250 -45.05 21.41 -36.26
N VAL A 251 -44.53 21.21 -37.47
CA VAL A 251 -45.07 21.86 -38.68
C VAL A 251 -44.59 21.07 -39.89
N ALA A 252 -45.55 20.36 -40.49
CA ALA A 252 -45.56 19.99 -41.89
C ALA A 252 -45.87 21.23 -42.76
#